data_AF-A0A432T2K8-F1
#
_entry.id   AF-A0A432T2K8-F1
#
_cell.length_a   1.000
_cell.length_b   1.000
_cell.length_c   1.000
_cell.angle_alpha   90.00
_cell.angle_beta   90.00
_cell.angle_gamma   90.00
#
_symmetry.space_group_name_H-M   'P 1'
#
loop_
_entity.id
_entity.type
_entity.pdbx_description
1 polymer ?
#
loop_
_entity_poly.entity_id
_entity_poly.type
_entity_poly.pdbx_seq_one_letter_code
_entity_poly.pdbx_strand_id
1 'polypeptide(L)'
;MQILHIYPTSRALRRVTQKYKEEDTLLPALMRMDEFEKRAILIDNKRQIDPLQRILLLREAAKFEAFEEMKFDVSLLRFFTKSDALFKFFEELAAEGIDFEQLAQADAYAEFGKHLEILEKLLSNYHTLLDKQAFTDKAFIPNSYRLNKDFLQRYGRIEIHLEGYLTHFELKLLEEIAQTNPLYIHYTTSPFNLKMQERFKEIGVFLSNDSHVYFSLSEKKVIDEVKNDASINAKVYAVEEREEQIAVAFKEIEQMVRVGIQPEEIVLILPDESFKEHFRLFDKHHNLNFAMGYNYSDGKVYKSLDALYRYWQQYDKESIKRLEAY
;
A
#
# COMPACT_ATOMS: atom_id res chain seq x y z
N MET A 1 -8.34 30.93 2.95
CA MET A 1 -7.98 29.81 2.06
C MET A 1 -8.28 28.51 2.80
N GLN A 2 -8.72 27.47 2.09
CA GLN A 2 -9.12 26.19 2.71
C GLN A 2 -7.89 25.38 3.15
N ILE A 3 -8.04 24.57 4.21
CA ILE A 3 -7.05 23.59 4.65
C ILE A 3 -7.37 22.25 4.00
N LEU A 4 -6.36 21.59 3.45
CA LEU A 4 -6.45 20.21 2.94
C LEU A 4 -5.94 19.24 4.00
N HIS A 5 -6.79 18.33 4.46
CA HIS A 5 -6.39 17.25 5.35
C HIS A 5 -6.25 15.94 4.57
N ILE A 6 -5.10 15.30 4.72
CA ILE A 6 -4.72 14.08 4.02
C ILE A 6 -4.62 12.97 5.04
N TYR A 7 -5.26 11.84 4.73
CA TYR A 7 -5.30 10.66 5.59
C TYR A 7 -4.78 9.42 4.84
N PRO A 8 -4.24 8.43 5.57
CA PRO A 8 -3.58 7.28 4.96
C PRO A 8 -4.59 6.29 4.35
N THR A 9 -5.78 6.18 4.96
CA THR A 9 -6.78 5.18 4.55
C THR A 9 -8.17 5.76 4.36
N SER A 10 -8.95 5.14 3.47
CA SER A 10 -10.37 5.45 3.31
C SER A 10 -11.19 5.23 4.58
N ARG A 11 -10.73 4.35 5.50
CA ARG A 11 -11.35 4.14 6.81
C ARG A 11 -11.16 5.36 7.71
N ALA A 12 -9.94 5.88 7.78
CA ALA A 12 -9.64 7.10 8.53
C ALA A 12 -10.48 8.29 8.02
N LEU A 13 -10.56 8.47 6.70
CA LEU A 13 -11.42 9.48 6.08
C LEU A 13 -12.87 9.36 6.51
N ARG A 14 -13.46 8.15 6.41
CA ARG A 14 -14.87 7.93 6.81
C ARG A 14 -15.12 8.27 8.26
N ARG A 15 -14.21 7.89 9.16
CA ARG A 15 -14.31 8.20 10.61
C ARG A 15 -14.30 9.70 10.85
N VAL A 16 -13.41 10.43 10.18
CA VAL A 16 -13.33 11.89 10.29
C VAL A 16 -14.55 12.57 9.68
N THR A 17 -15.01 12.13 8.51
CA THR A 17 -16.24 12.62 7.89
C THR A 17 -17.46 12.39 8.78
N GLN A 18 -17.54 11.27 9.51
CA GLN A 18 -18.63 11.01 10.45
C GLN A 18 -18.65 12.03 11.59
N LYS A 19 -17.49 12.40 12.16
CA LYS A 19 -17.40 13.44 13.19
C LYS A 19 -17.94 14.78 12.69
N TYR A 20 -17.58 15.18 11.47
CA TYR A 20 -18.09 16.42 10.87
C TYR A 20 -19.58 16.39 10.52
N LYS A 21 -20.23 15.23 10.41
CA LYS A 21 -21.68 15.17 10.21
C LYS A 21 -22.47 15.62 11.43
N GLU A 22 -21.85 15.57 12.61
CA GLU A 22 -22.46 16.01 13.87
C GLU A 22 -22.30 17.52 14.08
N GLU A 23 -21.51 18.19 13.24
CA GLU A 23 -21.24 19.62 13.29
C GLU A 23 -21.99 20.36 12.17
N ASP A 24 -22.55 21.54 12.48
CA ASP A 24 -23.20 22.41 11.49
C ASP A 24 -22.16 23.29 10.76
N THR A 25 -21.18 22.63 10.12
CA THR A 25 -20.07 23.29 9.43
C THR A 25 -19.85 22.74 8.02
N LEU A 26 -19.23 23.55 7.15
CA LEU A 26 -18.81 23.07 5.83
C LEU A 26 -17.68 22.05 5.99
N LEU A 27 -17.84 20.89 5.33
CA LEU A 27 -16.82 19.85 5.33
C LEU A 27 -15.47 20.39 4.84
N PRO A 28 -14.37 20.12 5.56
CA PRO A 28 -13.04 20.48 5.08
C PRO A 28 -12.67 19.70 3.82
N ALA A 29 -11.62 20.13 3.13
CA ALA A 29 -11.09 19.36 2.02
C ALA A 29 -10.37 18.13 2.57
N LEU A 30 -10.90 16.94 2.27
CA LEU A 30 -10.39 15.66 2.73
C LEU A 30 -9.90 14.83 1.54
N MET A 31 -8.74 14.19 1.66
CA MET A 31 -8.17 13.36 0.58
C MET A 31 -7.36 12.19 1.14
N ARG A 32 -7.25 11.10 0.37
CA ARG A 32 -6.32 10.01 0.69
C ARG A 32 -4.92 10.32 0.17
N MET A 33 -3.88 9.80 0.81
CA MET A 33 -2.49 10.04 0.42
C MET A 33 -2.22 9.72 -1.07
N ASP A 34 -2.65 8.56 -1.57
CA ASP A 34 -2.47 8.18 -2.98
C ASP A 34 -3.25 9.08 -3.96
N GLU A 35 -4.40 9.62 -3.54
CA GLU A 35 -5.16 10.59 -4.32
C GLU A 35 -4.46 11.95 -4.35
N PHE A 36 -3.83 12.33 -3.25
CA PHE A 36 -3.04 13.54 -3.15
C PHE A 36 -1.81 13.47 -4.05
N GLU A 37 -1.01 12.41 -3.97
CA GLU A 37 0.18 12.23 -4.81
C GLU A 37 -0.15 12.30 -6.30
N LYS A 38 -1.19 11.56 -6.74
CA LYS A 38 -1.66 11.57 -8.13
C LYS A 38 -2.08 12.95 -8.62
N ARG A 39 -2.60 13.80 -7.74
CA ARG A 39 -3.02 15.17 -8.09
C ARG A 39 -1.88 16.18 -7.96
N ALA A 40 -0.96 15.95 -7.03
CA ALA A 40 0.22 16.78 -6.80
C ALA A 40 1.26 16.62 -7.91
N ILE A 41 1.27 15.47 -8.60
CA ILE A 41 2.17 15.16 -9.70
C ILE A 41 1.48 15.39 -11.06
N LEU A 42 2.20 16.01 -11.98
CA LEU A 42 1.89 16.03 -13.41
C LEU A 42 3.03 15.39 -14.19
N ILE A 43 2.66 14.64 -15.23
CA ILE A 43 3.61 14.02 -16.15
C ILE A 43 3.39 14.66 -17.52
N ASP A 44 4.43 15.30 -18.05
CA ASP A 44 4.33 16.03 -19.30
C ASP A 44 4.45 15.12 -20.51
N ASN A 45 3.57 15.34 -21.49
CA ASN A 45 3.59 14.71 -22.81
C ASN A 45 3.58 13.17 -22.82
N LYS A 46 3.27 12.52 -21.69
CA LYS A 46 3.20 11.07 -21.56
C LYS A 46 1.88 10.64 -20.93
N ARG A 47 1.44 9.42 -21.24
CA ARG A 47 0.25 8.79 -20.64
C ARG A 47 0.66 7.60 -19.80
N GLN A 48 -0.05 7.36 -18.70
CA GLN A 48 0.13 6.13 -17.94
C GLN A 48 -0.22 4.93 -18.81
N ILE A 49 0.66 3.94 -18.88
CA ILE A 49 0.41 2.71 -19.61
C ILE A 49 -0.69 1.87 -18.95
N ASP A 50 -1.53 1.20 -19.76
CA ASP A 50 -2.54 0.28 -19.23
C ASP A 50 -1.92 -1.09 -18.86
N PRO A 51 -2.53 -1.86 -17.95
CA PRO A 51 -1.94 -3.10 -17.44
C PRO A 51 -1.60 -4.14 -18.51
N LEU A 52 -2.39 -4.26 -19.59
CA LEU A 52 -2.13 -5.24 -20.64
C LEU A 52 -0.95 -4.81 -21.50
N GLN A 53 -0.94 -3.55 -21.96
CA GLN A 53 0.18 -2.98 -22.72
C GLN A 53 1.48 -3.04 -21.92
N ARG A 54 1.40 -2.75 -20.61
CA ARG A 54 2.52 -2.83 -19.67
C ARG A 54 3.25 -4.16 -19.77
N ILE A 55 2.49 -5.26 -19.73
CA ILE A 55 3.01 -6.62 -19.77
C ILE A 55 3.54 -6.99 -21.15
N LEU A 56 2.86 -6.56 -22.22
CA LEU A 56 3.29 -6.81 -23.59
C LEU A 56 4.63 -6.13 -23.89
N LEU A 57 4.82 -4.87 -23.48
CA LEU A 57 6.07 -4.15 -23.68
C LEU A 57 7.20 -4.70 -22.80
N LEU A 58 6.92 -5.12 -21.57
CA LEU A 58 7.94 -5.80 -20.76
C LEU A 58 8.38 -7.12 -21.40
N ARG A 59 7.43 -7.88 -21.97
CA ARG A 59 7.76 -9.12 -22.70
C ARG A 59 8.60 -8.84 -23.94
N GLU A 60 8.35 -7.73 -24.62
CA GLU A 60 9.16 -7.31 -25.76
C GLU A 60 10.56 -6.86 -25.31
N ALA A 61 10.65 -6.11 -24.21
CA ALA A 61 11.92 -5.68 -23.61
C ALA A 61 12.80 -6.86 -23.15
N ALA A 62 12.17 -8.00 -22.81
CA ALA A 62 12.83 -9.24 -22.39
C ALA A 62 13.44 -10.06 -23.53
N LYS A 63 13.27 -9.66 -24.80
CA LYS A 63 13.83 -10.38 -25.96
C LYS A 63 15.31 -10.05 -26.18
N PHE A 64 16.18 -10.56 -25.31
CA PHE A 64 17.64 -10.51 -25.49
C PHE A 64 18.31 -11.74 -24.89
N GLU A 65 19.44 -12.15 -25.49
CA GLU A 65 20.12 -13.43 -25.23
C GLU A 65 20.35 -13.69 -23.73
N ALA A 66 20.92 -12.73 -23.00
CA ALA A 66 21.20 -12.90 -21.57
C ALA A 66 19.94 -13.14 -20.70
N PHE A 67 18.77 -12.63 -21.12
CA PHE A 67 17.51 -12.90 -20.39
C PHE A 67 17.00 -14.33 -20.66
N GLU A 68 17.18 -14.83 -21.89
CA GLU A 68 16.78 -16.20 -22.26
C GLU A 68 17.60 -17.25 -21.48
N GLU A 69 18.88 -16.96 -21.23
CA GLU A 69 19.78 -17.81 -20.44
C GLU A 69 19.35 -17.96 -18.98
N MET A 70 18.64 -16.98 -18.40
CA MET A 70 18.13 -17.06 -17.02
C MET A 70 17.01 -18.12 -16.85
N LYS A 71 16.65 -18.88 -17.90
CA LYS A 71 15.56 -19.88 -17.89
C LYS A 71 14.23 -19.31 -17.41
N PHE A 72 13.98 -18.02 -17.63
CA PHE A 72 12.65 -17.46 -17.43
C PHE A 72 11.75 -18.03 -18.51
N ASP A 73 10.91 -18.99 -18.12
CA ASP A 73 9.91 -19.56 -19.00
C ASP A 73 8.96 -18.46 -19.49
N VAL A 74 9.08 -18.14 -20.78
CA VAL A 74 8.33 -17.08 -21.47
C VAL A 74 6.91 -17.55 -21.81
N SER A 75 6.49 -18.74 -21.38
CA SER A 75 5.09 -19.14 -21.45
C SER A 75 4.23 -18.06 -20.80
N LEU A 76 3.17 -17.68 -21.52
CA LEU A 76 2.37 -16.49 -21.25
C LEU A 76 1.94 -16.42 -19.77
N LEU A 77 1.43 -17.53 -19.21
CA LEU A 77 0.98 -17.61 -17.83
C LEU A 77 2.10 -17.42 -16.79
N ARG A 78 3.29 -18.00 -17.02
CA ARG A 78 4.43 -17.84 -16.09
C ARG A 78 5.01 -16.44 -16.18
N PHE A 79 5.04 -15.86 -17.38
CA PHE A 79 5.47 -14.47 -17.56
C PHE A 79 4.52 -13.50 -16.86
N PHE A 80 3.20 -13.70 -16.96
CA PHE A 80 2.21 -12.90 -16.23
C PHE A 80 2.49 -12.86 -14.72
N THR A 81 2.63 -14.03 -14.07
CA THR A 81 2.87 -14.09 -12.62
C THR A 81 4.20 -13.44 -12.22
N LYS A 82 5.25 -13.63 -13.03
CA LYS A 82 6.57 -13.06 -12.74
C LYS A 82 6.66 -11.56 -13.06
N SER A 83 5.91 -11.08 -14.04
CA SER A 83 5.92 -9.68 -14.46
C SER A 83 5.46 -8.75 -13.34
N ASP A 84 4.47 -9.15 -12.55
CA ASP A 84 4.02 -8.37 -11.39
C ASP A 84 5.14 -8.21 -10.34
N ALA A 85 5.91 -9.26 -10.09
CA ALA A 85 7.06 -9.20 -9.19
C ALA A 85 8.17 -8.29 -9.74
N LEU A 86 8.45 -8.36 -11.05
CA LEU A 86 9.43 -7.48 -11.70
C LEU A 86 9.00 -6.01 -11.63
N PHE A 87 7.74 -5.72 -11.93
CA PHE A 87 7.22 -4.35 -11.84
C PHE A 87 7.28 -3.82 -10.42
N LYS A 88 6.87 -4.59 -9.41
CA LYS A 88 6.98 -4.19 -8.00
C LYS A 88 8.42 -3.92 -7.60
N PHE A 89 9.36 -4.78 -8.02
CA PHE A 89 10.77 -4.58 -7.76
C PHE A 89 11.28 -3.26 -8.37
N PHE A 90 10.96 -2.97 -9.63
CA PHE A 90 11.35 -1.70 -10.26
C PHE A 90 10.66 -0.48 -9.62
N GLU A 91 9.39 -0.60 -9.25
CA GLU A 91 8.64 0.44 -8.53
C GLU A 91 9.27 0.73 -7.16
N GLU A 92 9.70 -0.30 -6.42
CA GLU A 92 10.32 -0.17 -5.11
C GLU A 92 11.70 0.49 -5.18
N LEU A 93 12.55 0.07 -6.12
CA LEU A 93 13.84 0.72 -6.37
C LEU A 93 13.67 2.20 -6.69
N ALA A 94 12.72 2.53 -7.58
CA ALA A 94 12.44 3.91 -7.95
C ALA A 94 11.88 4.73 -6.77
N ALA A 95 10.99 4.15 -5.96
CA ALA A 95 10.41 4.81 -4.80
C ALA A 95 11.45 5.07 -3.69
N GLU A 96 12.40 4.15 -3.51
CA GLU A 96 13.50 4.32 -2.55
C GLU A 96 14.68 5.12 -3.12
N GLY A 97 14.68 5.41 -4.43
CA GLY A 97 15.76 6.16 -5.09
C GLY A 97 17.07 5.37 -5.19
N ILE A 98 17.00 4.03 -5.22
CA ILE A 98 18.14 3.13 -5.27
C ILE A 98 18.33 2.67 -6.72
N ASP A 99 19.54 2.86 -7.26
CA ASP A 99 19.91 2.30 -8.57
C ASP A 99 20.50 0.90 -8.46
N PHE A 100 20.70 0.24 -9.61
CA PHE A 100 21.23 -1.12 -9.65
C PHE A 100 22.68 -1.20 -9.19
N GLU A 101 23.47 -0.14 -9.36
CA GLU A 101 24.87 -0.09 -8.93
C GLU A 101 24.95 -0.08 -7.40
N GLN A 102 24.18 0.78 -6.74
CA GLN A 102 24.04 0.84 -5.30
C GLN A 102 23.52 -0.48 -4.73
N LEU A 103 22.54 -1.11 -5.38
CA LEU A 103 22.01 -2.39 -4.94
C LEU A 103 23.06 -3.51 -5.04
N ALA A 104 23.86 -3.54 -6.12
CA ALA A 104 24.91 -4.54 -6.32
C ALA A 104 26.07 -4.41 -5.32
N GLN A 105 26.30 -3.20 -4.77
CA GLN A 105 27.31 -2.95 -3.74
C GLN A 105 26.88 -3.42 -2.34
N ALA A 106 25.59 -3.70 -2.13
CA ALA A 106 25.12 -4.22 -0.84
C ALA A 106 25.50 -5.69 -0.66
N ASP A 107 26.06 -6.04 0.50
CA ASP A 107 26.54 -7.39 0.82
C ASP A 107 25.50 -8.48 0.57
N ALA A 108 24.22 -8.18 0.84
CA ALA A 108 23.10 -9.11 0.63
C ALA A 108 22.89 -9.50 -0.85
N TYR A 109 23.41 -8.69 -1.79
CA TYR A 109 23.19 -8.84 -3.22
C TYR A 109 24.45 -9.16 -4.03
N ALA A 110 25.62 -9.27 -3.39
CA ALA A 110 26.90 -9.46 -4.07
C ALA A 110 26.93 -10.67 -5.03
N GLU A 111 26.23 -11.76 -4.69
CA GLU A 111 26.15 -12.97 -5.51
C GLU A 111 25.19 -12.84 -6.72
N PHE A 112 24.35 -11.80 -6.74
CA PHE A 112 23.31 -11.59 -7.75
C PHE A 112 23.70 -10.59 -8.83
N GLY A 113 24.94 -10.11 -8.88
CA GLY A 113 25.39 -9.05 -9.82
C GLY A 113 24.97 -9.29 -11.27
N LYS A 114 25.19 -10.50 -11.80
CA LYS A 114 24.76 -10.86 -13.17
C LYS A 114 23.24 -10.77 -13.37
N HIS A 115 22.45 -11.13 -12.36
CA HIS A 115 21.00 -11.01 -12.42
C HIS A 115 20.56 -9.55 -12.38
N LEU A 116 21.22 -8.71 -11.57
CA LEU A 116 20.96 -7.28 -11.51
C LEU A 116 21.27 -6.59 -12.84
N GLU A 117 22.40 -6.90 -13.48
CA GLU A 117 22.75 -6.39 -14.82
C GLU A 117 21.67 -6.73 -15.87
N ILE A 118 21.12 -7.95 -15.82
CA ILE A 118 20.06 -8.38 -16.73
C ILE A 118 18.75 -7.61 -16.45
N LEU A 119 18.41 -7.42 -15.17
CA LEU A 119 17.22 -6.67 -14.77
C LEU A 119 17.33 -5.18 -15.11
N GLU A 120 18.51 -4.59 -14.97
CA GLU A 120 18.80 -3.22 -15.35
C GLU A 120 18.63 -3.04 -16.87
N LYS A 121 19.21 -3.95 -17.66
CA LYS A 121 19.05 -3.95 -19.12
C LYS A 121 17.60 -4.13 -19.54
N LEU A 122 16.86 -5.00 -18.85
CA LEU A 122 15.42 -5.17 -19.07
C LEU A 122 14.66 -3.87 -18.81
N LEU A 123 14.92 -3.19 -17.68
CA LEU A 123 14.28 -1.93 -17.33
C LEU A 123 14.59 -0.83 -18.36
N SER A 124 15.84 -0.74 -18.83
CA SER A 124 16.26 0.21 -19.85
C SER A 124 15.59 -0.03 -21.21
N ASN A 125 15.54 -1.30 -21.65
CA ASN A 125 14.80 -1.68 -22.86
C ASN A 125 13.31 -1.33 -22.75
N TYR A 126 12.71 -1.60 -21.59
CA TYR A 126 11.31 -1.29 -21.31
C TYR A 126 11.07 0.23 -21.35
N HIS A 127 11.94 1.02 -20.74
CA HIS A 127 11.87 2.49 -20.80
C HIS A 127 11.90 3.02 -22.25
N THR A 128 12.80 2.47 -23.06
CA THR A 128 12.91 2.84 -24.48
C THR A 128 11.63 2.54 -25.27
N LEU A 129 10.95 1.42 -24.97
CA LEU A 129 9.69 1.06 -25.61
C LEU A 129 8.54 1.97 -25.18
N LEU A 130 8.50 2.37 -23.91
CA LEU A 130 7.52 3.34 -23.40
C LEU A 130 7.67 4.70 -24.07
N ASP A 131 8.91 5.20 -24.16
CA ASP A 131 9.20 6.51 -24.75
C ASP A 131 8.78 6.60 -26.21
N LYS A 132 9.01 5.54 -27.00
CA LYS A 132 8.57 5.46 -28.41
C LYS A 132 7.06 5.63 -28.59
N GLN A 133 6.28 5.29 -27.57
CA GLN A 133 4.81 5.33 -27.61
C GLN A 133 4.23 6.46 -26.74
N ALA A 134 5.08 7.36 -26.22
CA ALA A 134 4.69 8.42 -25.28
C ALA A 134 3.96 7.88 -24.04
N PHE A 135 4.40 6.71 -23.54
CA PHE A 135 3.92 6.13 -22.31
C PHE A 135 4.88 6.39 -21.14
N THR A 136 4.34 6.28 -19.93
CA THR A 136 5.09 6.25 -18.68
C THR A 136 4.57 5.13 -17.78
N ASP A 137 5.43 4.70 -16.87
CA ASP A 137 5.15 3.69 -15.86
C ASP A 137 5.47 4.27 -14.48
N LYS A 138 4.88 3.71 -13.42
CA LYS A 138 5.11 4.11 -12.04
C LYS A 138 6.60 4.10 -11.68
N ALA A 139 7.35 3.11 -12.15
CA ALA A 139 8.79 3.00 -11.92
C ALA A 139 9.60 4.18 -12.47
N PHE A 140 9.04 5.01 -13.36
CA PHE A 140 9.73 6.16 -13.95
C PHE A 140 9.17 7.51 -13.49
N ILE A 141 8.07 7.52 -12.71
CA ILE A 141 7.48 8.76 -12.19
C ILE A 141 8.48 9.55 -11.33
N PRO A 142 9.23 8.94 -10.39
CA PRO A 142 10.18 9.68 -9.55
C PRO A 142 11.21 10.53 -10.30
N ASN A 143 11.51 10.16 -11.55
CA ASN A 143 12.53 10.79 -12.38
C ASN A 143 11.97 11.78 -13.41
N SER A 144 10.65 11.87 -13.59
CA SER A 144 10.04 12.57 -14.73
C SER A 144 8.77 13.37 -14.40
N TYR A 145 8.53 13.65 -13.12
CA TYR A 145 7.37 14.42 -12.69
C TYR A 145 7.65 15.93 -12.60
N ARG A 146 6.57 16.71 -12.63
CA ARG A 146 6.55 18.09 -12.15
C ARG A 146 5.42 18.28 -11.14
N LEU A 147 5.58 19.26 -10.25
CA LEU A 147 4.52 19.61 -9.30
C LEU A 147 3.35 20.32 -9.99
N ASN A 148 2.14 19.92 -9.61
CA ASN A 148 0.89 20.56 -9.97
C ASN A 148 0.64 21.81 -9.10
N LYS A 149 1.40 22.88 -9.37
CA LYS A 149 1.30 24.14 -8.61
C LYS A 149 -0.14 24.70 -8.57
N ASP A 150 -0.87 24.59 -9.69
CA ASP A 150 -2.26 25.06 -9.79
C ASP A 150 -3.24 24.30 -8.87
N PHE A 151 -2.94 23.03 -8.57
CA PHE A 151 -3.69 22.26 -7.59
C PHE A 151 -3.29 22.63 -6.16
N LEU A 152 -1.97 22.68 -5.89
CA LEU A 152 -1.42 22.90 -4.55
C LEU A 152 -1.77 24.31 -4.01
N GLN A 153 -1.65 25.35 -4.84
CA GLN A 153 -1.90 26.74 -4.46
C GLN A 153 -3.36 27.07 -4.13
N ARG A 154 -4.30 26.15 -4.40
CA ARG A 154 -5.72 26.31 -4.00
C ARG A 154 -5.89 26.25 -2.48
N TYR A 155 -4.97 25.57 -1.80
CA TYR A 155 -5.01 25.37 -0.36
C TYR A 155 -4.04 26.32 0.32
N GLY A 156 -4.49 26.94 1.41
CA GLY A 156 -3.63 27.82 2.20
C GLY A 156 -2.64 27.04 3.06
N ARG A 157 -2.98 25.80 3.38
CA ARG A 157 -2.20 24.88 4.20
C ARG A 157 -2.58 23.44 3.87
N ILE A 158 -1.60 22.56 3.93
CA ILE A 158 -1.75 21.12 3.76
C ILE A 158 -1.37 20.43 5.08
N GLU A 159 -2.24 19.56 5.57
CA GLU A 159 -2.04 18.75 6.78
C GLU A 159 -2.07 17.27 6.43
N ILE A 160 -1.00 16.55 6.76
CA ILE A 160 -0.88 15.11 6.50
C ILE A 160 -0.93 14.38 7.83
N HIS A 161 -1.88 13.46 7.98
CA HIS A 161 -1.87 12.49 9.07
C HIS A 161 -1.10 11.27 8.60
N LEU A 162 0.15 11.15 9.03
CA LEU A 162 1.05 10.10 8.60
C LEU A 162 0.92 8.86 9.49
N GLU A 163 0.64 7.72 8.86
CA GLU A 163 0.73 6.40 9.47
C GLU A 163 1.72 5.57 8.63
N GLY A 164 2.63 4.84 9.29
CA GLY A 164 3.65 4.04 8.60
C GLY A 164 4.85 4.86 8.14
N TYR A 165 5.45 4.43 7.03
CA TYR A 165 6.70 4.97 6.49
C TYR A 165 6.46 5.65 5.15
N LEU A 166 7.12 6.80 4.95
CA LEU A 166 7.26 7.41 3.64
C LEU A 166 8.50 6.83 2.97
N THR A 167 8.39 6.44 1.71
CA THR A 167 9.50 6.18 0.82
C THR A 167 10.35 7.44 0.62
N HIS A 168 11.59 7.31 0.14
CA HIS A 168 12.43 8.48 -0.15
C HIS A 168 11.79 9.40 -1.20
N PHE A 169 11.14 8.82 -2.21
CA PHE A 169 10.40 9.58 -3.22
C PHE A 169 9.25 10.37 -2.61
N GLU A 170 8.40 9.74 -1.79
CA GLU A 170 7.29 10.44 -1.13
C GLU A 170 7.81 11.56 -0.23
N LEU A 171 8.87 11.33 0.54
CA LEU A 171 9.46 12.36 1.39
C LEU A 171 10.01 13.53 0.56
N LYS A 172 10.74 13.25 -0.51
CA LYS A 172 11.24 14.26 -1.45
C LYS A 172 10.10 15.07 -2.06
N LEU A 173 9.03 14.40 -2.48
CA LEU A 173 7.83 15.05 -3.02
C LEU A 173 7.23 16.02 -2.00
N LEU A 174 7.11 15.60 -0.73
CA LEU A 174 6.61 16.47 0.34
C LEU A 174 7.55 17.65 0.61
N GLU A 175 8.87 17.45 0.58
CA GLU A 175 9.85 18.55 0.72
C GLU A 175 9.73 19.57 -0.41
N GLU A 176 9.57 19.13 -1.66
CA GLU A 176 9.38 20.05 -2.80
C GLU A 176 8.06 20.82 -2.68
N ILE A 177 6.98 20.17 -2.23
CA ILE A 177 5.70 20.84 -1.96
C ILE A 177 5.86 21.87 -0.84
N ALA A 178 6.57 21.52 0.23
CA ALA A 178 6.79 22.36 1.40
C ALA A 178 7.51 23.68 1.09
N GLN A 179 8.26 23.76 -0.03
CA GLN A 179 8.89 25.00 -0.51
C GLN A 179 7.88 26.04 -1.02
N THR A 180 6.70 25.60 -1.46
CA THR A 180 5.70 26.48 -2.09
C THR A 180 4.41 26.61 -1.29
N ASN A 181 4.11 25.62 -0.44
CA ASN A 181 2.88 25.55 0.34
C ASN A 181 3.22 25.22 1.80
N PRO A 182 2.57 25.87 2.78
CA PRO A 182 2.67 25.49 4.18
C PRO A 182 2.21 24.04 4.39
N LEU A 183 3.13 23.16 4.74
CA LEU A 183 2.89 21.73 4.91
C LEU A 183 3.21 21.28 6.33
N TYR A 184 2.27 20.58 6.94
CA TYR A 184 2.37 20.09 8.30
C TYR A 184 2.04 18.62 8.38
N ILE A 185 2.68 17.93 9.31
CA ILE A 185 2.55 16.49 9.50
C ILE A 185 2.16 16.22 10.96
N HIS A 186 1.10 15.42 11.12
CA HIS A 186 0.75 14.75 12.36
C HIS A 186 1.36 13.35 12.33
N TYR A 187 2.19 13.02 13.32
CA TYR A 187 2.89 11.75 13.37
C TYR A 187 2.99 11.23 14.81
N THR A 188 3.07 9.92 14.98
CA THR A 188 3.30 9.29 16.29
C THR A 188 4.64 8.56 16.24
N THR A 189 5.59 8.97 17.08
CA THR A 189 6.90 8.33 17.20
C THR A 189 6.87 7.17 18.18
N SER A 190 7.66 6.14 17.89
CA SER A 190 7.82 4.94 18.72
C SER A 190 9.13 4.23 18.39
N PRO A 191 9.62 3.30 19.24
CA PRO A 191 10.82 2.52 18.96
C PRO A 191 10.72 1.70 17.66
N PHE A 192 9.50 1.45 17.18
CA PHE A 192 9.24 0.69 15.96
C PHE A 192 9.31 1.52 14.68
N ASN A 193 9.47 2.85 14.77
CA ASN A 193 9.51 3.74 13.62
C ASN A 193 10.72 4.69 13.56
N LEU A 194 11.81 4.28 14.20
CA LEU A 194 13.08 5.01 14.25
C LEU A 194 13.61 5.36 12.85
N LYS A 195 13.52 4.46 11.88
CA LYS A 195 13.96 4.70 10.50
C LYS A 195 13.30 5.95 9.89
N MET A 196 12.01 6.19 10.17
CA MET A 196 11.32 7.38 9.68
C MET A 196 11.75 8.64 10.44
N GLN A 197 11.99 8.50 11.75
CA GLN A 197 12.52 9.60 12.58
C GLN A 197 13.91 10.04 12.09
N GLU A 198 14.76 9.08 11.71
CA GLU A 198 16.07 9.35 11.10
C GLU A 198 15.93 10.09 9.77
N ARG A 199 15.02 9.66 8.89
CA ARG A 199 14.73 10.39 7.63
C ARG A 199 14.29 11.83 7.89
N PHE A 200 13.41 12.06 8.87
CA PHE A 200 13.01 13.43 9.24
C PHE A 200 14.17 14.25 9.82
N LYS A 201 15.05 13.60 10.59
CA LYS A 201 16.25 14.23 11.15
C LYS A 201 17.23 14.67 10.07
N GLU A 202 17.45 13.86 9.04
CA GLU A 202 18.32 14.18 7.90
C GLU A 202 17.88 15.45 7.17
N ILE A 203 16.57 15.69 7.10
CA ILE A 203 16.00 16.88 6.47
C ILE A 203 15.81 18.05 7.47
N GLY A 204 16.26 17.91 8.71
CA GLY A 204 16.34 18.98 9.71
C GLY A 204 15.17 19.05 10.70
N VAL A 205 14.32 18.03 10.77
CA VAL A 205 13.23 17.93 11.76
C VAL A 205 13.61 16.91 12.84
N PHE A 206 13.82 17.39 14.05
CA PHE A 206 14.17 16.55 15.20
C PHE A 206 12.90 16.20 15.98
N LEU A 207 12.58 14.92 16.06
CA LEU A 207 11.41 14.41 16.76
C LEU A 207 11.86 13.58 17.97
N SER A 208 11.24 13.79 19.13
CA SER A 208 11.42 12.91 20.29
C SER A 208 10.74 11.57 20.04
N ASN A 209 11.30 10.48 20.58
CA ASN A 209 10.64 9.18 20.55
C ASN A 209 9.44 9.13 21.51
N ASP A 210 8.55 8.16 21.32
CA ASP A 210 7.38 7.91 22.18
C ASP A 210 6.48 9.14 22.38
N SER A 211 6.16 9.85 21.30
CA SER A 211 5.41 11.10 21.35
C SER A 211 4.43 11.24 20.17
N HIS A 212 3.30 11.88 20.40
CA HIS A 212 2.44 12.43 19.36
C HIS A 212 2.98 13.81 18.99
N VAL A 213 3.44 13.97 17.76
CA VAL A 213 4.09 15.18 17.27
C VAL A 213 3.28 15.80 16.14
N TYR A 214 3.25 17.13 16.13
CA TYR A 214 2.69 17.93 15.07
C TYR A 214 3.75 18.96 14.67
N PHE A 215 4.23 18.90 13.43
CA PHE A 215 5.37 19.68 12.98
C PHE A 215 5.16 20.26 11.58
N SER A 216 5.84 21.37 11.30
CA SER A 216 5.90 21.98 9.98
C SER A 216 7.08 21.43 9.20
N LEU A 217 6.83 20.88 8.02
CA LEU A 217 7.89 20.50 7.08
C LEU A 217 8.47 21.74 6.38
N SER A 218 7.63 22.74 6.11
CA SER A 218 8.04 24.00 5.47
C SER A 218 8.99 24.82 6.34
N GLU A 219 8.71 24.90 7.64
CA GLU A 219 9.55 25.64 8.60
C GLU A 219 10.60 24.76 9.29
N LYS A 220 10.55 23.44 9.06
CA LYS A 220 11.40 22.43 9.72
C LYS A 220 11.37 22.54 11.24
N LYS A 221 10.15 22.69 11.79
CA LYS A 221 9.94 22.99 13.22
C LYS A 221 8.81 22.17 13.81
N VAL A 222 9.05 21.61 15.00
CA VAL A 222 8.00 21.01 15.82
C VAL A 222 7.11 22.11 16.41
N ILE A 223 5.81 22.00 16.17
CA ILE A 223 4.81 22.98 16.61
C ILE A 223 4.18 22.54 17.92
N ASP A 224 3.87 21.25 18.04
CA ASP A 224 3.34 20.64 19.25
C ASP A 224 3.89 19.22 19.43
N GLU A 225 4.09 18.83 20.68
CA GLU A 225 4.61 17.53 21.07
C GLU A 225 4.01 17.11 22.41
N VAL A 226 3.32 15.98 22.40
CA VAL A 226 2.71 15.37 23.58
C VAL A 226 3.29 13.98 23.75
N LYS A 227 3.86 13.69 24.92
CA LYS A 227 4.37 12.35 25.21
C LYS A 227 3.25 11.32 25.07
N ASN A 228 3.54 10.21 24.40
CA ASN A 228 2.64 9.08 24.34
C ASN A 228 2.73 8.32 25.68
N ASP A 229 1.73 8.51 26.52
CA ASP A 229 1.56 7.86 27.82
C ASP A 229 0.57 6.68 27.78
N ALA A 230 0.21 6.22 26.58
CA ALA A 230 -0.67 5.08 26.40
C ALA A 230 -0.08 3.84 27.09
N SER A 231 -0.88 3.24 27.98
CA SER A 231 -0.54 1.98 28.63
C SER A 231 -1.41 0.85 28.08
N ILE A 232 -0.80 -0.31 27.90
CA ILE A 232 -1.49 -1.51 27.42
C ILE A 232 -1.61 -2.47 28.59
N ASN A 233 -2.84 -2.78 28.98
CA ASN A 233 -3.12 -3.90 29.87
C ASN A 233 -3.31 -5.16 29.01
N ALA A 234 -2.22 -5.90 28.83
CA ALA A 234 -2.21 -7.10 27.99
C ALA A 234 -2.31 -8.38 28.83
N LYS A 235 -3.17 -9.30 28.38
CA LYS A 235 -3.15 -10.69 28.79
C LYS A 235 -2.59 -11.53 27.65
N VAL A 236 -1.68 -12.44 27.96
CA VAL A 236 -1.08 -13.36 26.99
C VAL A 236 -1.63 -14.75 27.23
N TYR A 237 -2.09 -15.39 26.16
CA TYR A 237 -2.61 -16.74 26.19
C TYR A 237 -1.73 -17.65 25.31
N ALA A 238 -1.51 -18.87 25.76
CA ALA A 238 -0.90 -19.94 24.97
C ALA A 238 -1.93 -21.05 24.81
N VAL A 239 -1.97 -21.63 23.62
CA VAL A 239 -2.87 -22.72 23.24
C VAL A 239 -2.06 -23.79 22.52
N GLU A 240 -2.53 -25.04 22.51
CA GLU A 240 -1.82 -26.14 21.87
C GLU A 240 -2.03 -26.10 20.35
N GLU A 241 -3.29 -25.90 19.94
CA GLU A 241 -3.68 -25.89 18.53
C GLU A 241 -4.12 -24.49 18.08
N ARG A 242 -3.92 -24.20 16.80
CA ARG A 242 -4.22 -22.89 16.22
C ARG A 242 -5.71 -22.55 16.34
N GLU A 243 -6.58 -23.53 16.15
CA GLU A 243 -8.03 -23.41 16.19
C GLU A 243 -8.54 -23.03 17.58
N GLU A 244 -7.81 -23.36 18.64
CA GLU A 244 -8.18 -22.98 20.01
C GLU A 244 -8.10 -21.47 20.23
N GLN A 245 -7.30 -20.74 19.43
CA GLN A 245 -7.27 -19.27 19.44
C GLN A 245 -8.65 -18.67 19.16
N ILE A 246 -9.48 -19.35 18.36
CA ILE A 246 -10.85 -18.92 18.04
C ILE A 246 -11.71 -18.94 19.30
N ALA A 247 -11.64 -20.02 20.06
CA ALA A 247 -12.38 -20.17 21.32
C ALA A 247 -11.93 -19.13 22.36
N VAL A 248 -10.63 -18.89 22.47
CA VAL A 248 -10.06 -17.86 23.35
C VAL A 248 -10.57 -16.47 22.94
N ALA A 249 -10.53 -16.14 21.65
CA ALA A 249 -11.00 -14.85 21.15
C ALA A 249 -12.50 -14.63 21.44
N PHE A 250 -13.37 -15.61 21.16
CA PHE A 250 -14.80 -15.48 21.48
C PHE A 250 -15.06 -15.33 22.97
N LYS A 251 -14.34 -16.07 23.82
CA LYS A 251 -14.42 -15.94 25.27
C LYS A 251 -14.05 -14.53 25.73
N GLU A 252 -12.94 -13.97 25.25
CA GLU A 252 -12.51 -12.63 25.66
C GLU A 252 -13.45 -11.54 25.11
N ILE A 253 -13.96 -11.69 23.88
CA ILE A 253 -14.99 -10.78 23.33
C ILE A 253 -16.24 -10.80 24.21
N GLU A 254 -16.74 -11.99 24.57
CA GLU A 254 -17.90 -12.11 25.45
C GLU A 254 -17.64 -11.45 26.82
N GLN A 255 -16.45 -11.66 27.40
CA GLN A 255 -16.07 -11.01 28.66
C GLN A 255 -16.05 -9.49 28.54
N MET A 256 -15.47 -8.95 27.47
CA MET A 256 -15.42 -7.51 27.21
C MET A 256 -16.83 -6.91 27.11
N VAL A 257 -17.74 -7.55 26.39
CA VAL A 257 -19.13 -7.11 26.29
C VAL A 257 -19.85 -7.21 27.64
N ARG A 258 -19.65 -8.30 28.40
CA ARG A 258 -20.26 -8.48 29.73
C ARG A 258 -19.83 -7.42 30.74
N VAL A 259 -18.60 -6.89 30.64
CA VAL A 259 -18.14 -5.79 31.49
C VAL A 259 -18.55 -4.41 30.98
N GLY A 260 -19.30 -4.35 29.87
CA GLY A 260 -19.93 -3.12 29.36
C GLY A 260 -19.20 -2.43 28.22
N ILE A 261 -18.16 -3.04 27.64
CA ILE A 261 -17.49 -2.50 26.45
C ILE A 261 -18.45 -2.64 25.26
N GLN A 262 -18.64 -1.56 24.51
CA GLN A 262 -19.50 -1.58 23.33
C GLN A 262 -18.88 -2.48 22.25
N PRO A 263 -19.66 -3.35 21.58
CA PRO A 263 -19.14 -4.25 20.56
C PRO A 263 -18.34 -3.54 19.46
N GLU A 264 -18.71 -2.31 19.10
CA GLU A 264 -18.06 -1.52 18.05
C GLU A 264 -16.65 -1.01 18.44
N GLU A 265 -16.33 -1.04 19.74
CA GLU A 265 -15.01 -0.68 20.27
C GLU A 265 -14.06 -1.88 20.37
N ILE A 266 -14.55 -3.10 20.13
CA ILE A 266 -13.77 -4.33 20.18
C ILE A 266 -13.22 -4.64 18.78
N VAL A 267 -11.89 -4.72 18.67
CA VAL A 267 -11.20 -5.03 17.40
C VAL A 267 -10.41 -6.33 17.55
N LEU A 268 -10.72 -7.30 16.69
CA LEU A 268 -9.94 -8.54 16.56
C LEU A 268 -8.97 -8.42 15.39
N ILE A 269 -7.68 -8.53 15.68
CA ILE A 269 -6.60 -8.50 14.69
C ILE A 269 -6.06 -9.93 14.54
N LEU A 270 -6.00 -10.42 13.30
CA LEU A 270 -5.53 -11.76 12.97
C LEU A 270 -4.09 -11.70 12.43
N PRO A 271 -3.27 -12.76 12.62
CA PRO A 271 -1.90 -12.81 12.12
C PRO A 271 -1.83 -12.83 10.58
N ASP A 272 -2.84 -13.40 9.93
CA ASP A 272 -3.00 -13.38 8.48
C ASP A 272 -4.49 -13.37 8.09
N GLU A 273 -4.78 -12.90 6.87
CA GLU A 273 -6.15 -12.75 6.38
C GLU A 273 -6.86 -14.09 6.20
N SER A 274 -6.16 -15.17 5.86
CA SER A 274 -6.78 -16.47 5.58
C SER A 274 -7.44 -17.08 6.81
N PHE A 275 -6.94 -16.75 8.00
CA PHE A 275 -7.47 -17.28 9.25
C PHE A 275 -8.90 -16.81 9.56
N LYS A 276 -9.34 -15.70 8.95
CA LYS A 276 -10.72 -15.18 9.10
C LYS A 276 -11.78 -16.21 8.68
N GLU A 277 -11.45 -17.06 7.71
CA GLU A 277 -12.36 -18.10 7.21
C GLU A 277 -12.68 -19.14 8.29
N HIS A 278 -11.73 -19.40 9.20
CA HIS A 278 -11.93 -20.30 10.33
C HIS A 278 -12.87 -19.66 11.36
N PHE A 279 -12.61 -18.41 11.75
CA PHE A 279 -13.52 -17.65 12.63
C PHE A 279 -14.96 -17.63 12.13
N ARG A 280 -15.15 -17.48 10.81
CA ARG A 280 -16.48 -17.49 10.19
C ARG A 280 -17.24 -18.81 10.41
N LEU A 281 -16.55 -19.96 10.39
CA LEU A 281 -17.21 -21.26 10.64
C LEU A 281 -17.76 -21.37 12.06
N PHE A 282 -17.15 -20.68 13.01
CA PHE A 282 -17.55 -20.70 14.42
C PHE A 282 -18.48 -19.53 14.81
N ASP A 283 -18.53 -18.45 14.02
CA ASP A 283 -19.43 -17.30 14.23
C ASP A 283 -20.89 -17.58 13.83
N LYS A 284 -21.52 -18.52 14.54
CA LYS A 284 -22.91 -18.98 14.27
C LYS A 284 -23.97 -17.89 14.47
N HIS A 285 -23.65 -16.85 15.23
CA HIS A 285 -24.58 -15.77 15.57
C HIS A 285 -24.33 -14.50 14.76
N HIS A 286 -23.34 -14.50 13.85
CA HIS A 286 -22.98 -13.35 13.02
C HIS A 286 -22.62 -12.12 13.87
N ASN A 287 -21.87 -12.36 14.95
CA ASN A 287 -21.43 -11.31 15.88
C ASN A 287 -20.20 -10.56 15.35
N LEU A 288 -19.44 -11.14 14.42
CA LEU A 288 -18.20 -10.56 13.92
C LEU A 288 -18.41 -9.84 12.58
N ASN A 289 -17.79 -8.67 12.44
CA ASN A 289 -17.68 -7.97 11.17
C ASN A 289 -16.29 -8.19 10.57
N PHE A 290 -16.23 -8.76 9.36
CA PHE A 290 -14.98 -9.13 8.70
C PHE A 290 -14.47 -8.02 7.78
N ALA A 291 -13.24 -7.56 8.03
CA ALA A 291 -12.54 -6.66 7.12
C ALA A 291 -12.30 -7.31 5.74
N MET A 292 -12.35 -6.48 4.68
CA MET A 292 -12.15 -6.86 3.27
C MET A 292 -13.25 -7.76 2.66
N GLY A 293 -14.36 -7.98 3.38
CA GLY A 293 -15.53 -8.69 2.85
C GLY A 293 -15.26 -10.13 2.45
N TYR A 294 -16.19 -10.69 1.67
CA TYR A 294 -16.12 -12.06 1.17
C TYR A 294 -15.42 -12.10 -0.17
N ASN A 295 -14.59 -13.12 -0.36
CA ASN A 295 -14.04 -13.38 -1.67
C ASN A 295 -15.17 -13.81 -2.62
N TYR A 296 -15.50 -12.93 -3.58
CA TYR A 296 -16.57 -13.19 -4.54
C TYR A 296 -16.30 -14.44 -5.38
N SER A 297 -15.01 -14.80 -5.58
CA SER A 297 -14.67 -16.00 -6.34
C SER A 297 -15.04 -17.31 -5.64
N ASP A 298 -15.28 -17.26 -4.32
CA ASP A 298 -15.78 -18.41 -3.56
C ASP A 298 -17.29 -18.59 -3.67
N GLY A 299 -17.99 -17.56 -4.15
CA GLY A 299 -19.43 -17.53 -4.32
C GLY A 299 -19.92 -18.49 -5.40
N LYS A 300 -21.10 -19.06 -5.16
CA LYS A 300 -21.78 -20.01 -6.06
C LYS A 300 -21.81 -19.51 -7.50
N VAL A 301 -22.31 -18.28 -7.71
CA VAL A 301 -22.44 -17.67 -9.03
C VAL A 301 -21.10 -17.59 -9.78
N TYR A 302 -20.04 -17.15 -9.11
CA TYR A 302 -18.72 -17.07 -9.73
C TYR A 302 -18.20 -18.47 -10.08
N LYS A 303 -18.31 -19.44 -9.17
CA LYS A 303 -17.85 -20.81 -9.40
C LYS A 303 -18.58 -21.49 -10.55
N SER A 304 -19.89 -21.28 -10.67
CA SER A 304 -20.67 -21.80 -11.80
C SER A 304 -20.22 -21.14 -13.12
N LEU A 305 -19.96 -19.83 -13.14
CA LEU A 305 -19.44 -19.13 -14.33
C LEU A 305 -18.01 -19.56 -14.72
N ASP A 306 -17.10 -19.71 -13.74
CA ASP A 306 -15.74 -20.21 -13.97
C ASP A 306 -15.75 -21.63 -14.51
N ALA A 307 -16.62 -22.49 -13.96
CA ALA A 307 -16.79 -23.86 -14.44
C ALA A 307 -17.32 -23.92 -15.89
N LEU A 308 -18.29 -23.05 -16.26
CA LEU A 308 -18.75 -22.90 -17.65
C LEU A 308 -17.62 -22.46 -18.57
N TYR A 309 -16.84 -21.46 -18.16
CA TYR A 309 -15.74 -20.93 -18.94
C TYR A 309 -14.66 -21.98 -19.19
N ARG A 310 -14.25 -22.73 -18.16
CA ARG A 310 -13.29 -23.84 -18.29
C ARG A 310 -13.80 -24.96 -19.19
N TYR A 311 -15.08 -25.32 -19.03
CA TYR A 311 -15.71 -26.32 -19.88
C TYR A 311 -15.63 -25.91 -21.36
N TRP A 312 -15.88 -24.65 -21.71
CA TRP A 312 -15.76 -24.20 -23.10
C TRP A 312 -14.33 -24.18 -23.64
N GLN A 313 -13.32 -24.08 -22.77
CA GLN A 313 -11.91 -24.14 -23.19
C GLN A 313 -11.41 -25.57 -23.41
N GLN A 314 -11.81 -26.50 -22.53
CA GLN A 314 -11.18 -27.82 -22.43
C GLN A 314 -12.14 -28.99 -22.69
N TYR A 315 -13.46 -28.74 -22.70
CA TYR A 315 -14.52 -29.73 -22.84
C TYR A 315 -14.39 -30.92 -21.86
N ASP A 316 -13.86 -30.66 -20.67
CA ASP A 316 -13.55 -31.69 -19.69
C ASP A 316 -14.77 -32.05 -18.81
N LYS A 317 -14.82 -33.30 -18.34
CA LYS A 317 -15.93 -33.80 -17.50
C LYS A 317 -15.87 -33.28 -16.05
N GLU A 318 -14.73 -32.76 -15.61
CA GLU A 318 -14.56 -32.25 -14.25
C GLU A 318 -15.30 -30.91 -14.09
N SER A 319 -15.24 -30.06 -15.12
CA SER A 319 -15.98 -28.80 -15.20
C SER A 319 -17.50 -29.02 -15.15
N ILE A 320 -18.02 -30.09 -15.76
CA ILE A 320 -19.45 -30.46 -15.66
C ILE A 320 -19.83 -30.83 -14.21
N LYS A 321 -19.01 -31.64 -13.53
CA LYS A 321 -19.27 -31.99 -12.13
C LYS A 321 -19.23 -30.78 -11.21
N ARG A 322 -18.36 -29.80 -11.49
CA ARG A 322 -18.30 -28.54 -10.73
C ARG A 322 -19.54 -27.69 -10.95
N LEU A 323 -20.09 -27.67 -12.16
CA LEU A 323 -21.38 -27.02 -12.46
C LEU A 323 -22.55 -27.65 -11.72
N GLU A 324 -22.54 -28.97 -11.51
CA GLU A 324 -23.60 -29.66 -10.77
C GLU A 324 -23.49 -29.46 -9.24
N ALA A 325 -22.27 -29.28 -8.73
CA ALA A 325 -22.00 -29.08 -7.31
C ALA A 325 -22.31 -27.65 -6.81
N TYR A 326 -22.27 -26.66 -7.72
CA TYR A 326 -22.64 -25.27 -7.48
C TYR A 326 -23.79 -24.92 -8.42
#